data_AF-C4WQE1-F1
#
_entry.id   AF-C4WQE1-F1
#
_cell.length_a   1.000
_cell.length_b   1.000
_cell.length_c   1.000
_cell.angle_alpha   90.00
_cell.angle_beta   90.00
_cell.angle_gamma   90.00
#
_symmetry.space_group_name_H-M   'P 1'
#
loop_
_entity.id
_entity.type
_entity.pdbx_description
1 polymer ?
#
loop_
_entity_poly.entity_id
_entity_poly.type
_entity_poly.pdbx_seq_one_letter_code
_entity_poly.pdbx_strand_id
1 'polypeptide(L)'
;MTADGILQVDGYSGYRPLAAKNTVSLAFCWSHVRRRFYELAAAGPAPIASEALRRIGELYRIEEEIRGGPHEERRVARQEKSRPITDSLAPWLREQLGYISQKTKLAEAIRYALSRWDGLTRFIDDGRIEIDSNVVERSIRPIALNRKNALFAGSDAGAEHWATIASLIETAKLNNVEPLAYLSDVLTKIVNNHPNSQIDDLLPWAYAATHDLKAVA
;
A
#
# COMPACT_ATOMS: atom_id res chain seq x y z
N MET A 1 -3.93 11.93 -24.48
CA MET A 1 -4.44 11.40 -23.20
C MET A 1 -3.23 11.01 -22.36
N THR A 2 -2.78 11.88 -21.46
CA THR A 2 -1.85 11.50 -20.40
C THR A 2 -2.64 10.60 -19.45
N ALA A 3 -2.15 9.41 -19.15
CA ALA A 3 -2.81 8.53 -18.19
C ALA A 3 -2.64 9.13 -16.79
N ASP A 4 -3.71 9.67 -16.21
CA ASP A 4 -3.73 10.20 -14.85
C ASP A 4 -3.92 9.04 -13.85
N GLY A 5 -2.81 8.35 -13.53
CA GLY A 5 -2.80 7.27 -12.55
C GLY A 5 -2.30 7.71 -11.18
N ILE A 6 -2.77 7.08 -10.11
CA ILE A 6 -2.19 7.21 -8.76
C ILE A 6 -1.40 5.93 -8.45
N LEU A 7 -0.16 6.10 -8.01
CA LEU A 7 0.69 5.01 -7.54
C LEU A 7 0.98 5.22 -6.04
N GLN A 8 0.50 4.30 -5.22
CA GLN A 8 0.77 4.32 -3.78
C GLN A 8 2.10 3.64 -3.47
N VAL A 9 2.96 4.31 -2.69
CA VAL A 9 4.36 3.89 -2.48
C VAL A 9 4.81 4.07 -1.02
N ASP A 10 5.80 3.27 -0.64
CA ASP A 10 6.52 3.31 0.66
C ASP A 10 7.46 4.53 0.82
N GLY A 11 7.62 5.32 -0.23
CA GLY A 11 8.50 6.48 -0.25
C GLY A 11 9.95 6.17 -0.67
N TYR A 12 10.21 5.00 -1.25
CA TYR A 12 11.46 4.66 -1.95
C TYR A 12 11.74 5.65 -3.09
N SER A 13 12.98 6.13 -3.17
CA SER A 13 13.36 7.18 -4.12
C SER A 13 13.26 6.74 -5.59
N GLY A 14 13.32 5.44 -5.87
CA GLY A 14 13.23 4.87 -7.21
C GLY A 14 11.90 5.13 -7.93
N TYR A 15 10.85 5.51 -7.20
CA TYR A 15 9.55 5.88 -7.81
C TYR A 15 9.49 7.34 -8.29
N ARG A 16 10.40 8.21 -7.84
CA ARG A 16 10.39 9.64 -8.21
C ARG A 16 10.50 9.88 -9.73
N PRO A 17 11.33 9.15 -10.50
CA PRO A 17 11.38 9.29 -11.96
C PRO A 17 10.05 8.98 -12.65
N LEU A 18 9.20 8.12 -12.07
CA LEU A 18 7.87 7.80 -12.62
C LEU A 18 6.93 9.01 -12.51
N ALA A 19 7.02 9.74 -11.39
CA ALA A 19 6.27 10.98 -11.19
C ALA A 19 6.78 12.12 -12.08
N ALA A 20 8.10 12.21 -12.27
CA ALA A 20 8.74 13.27 -13.06
C ALA A 20 8.32 13.26 -14.55
N LYS A 21 7.87 12.10 -15.06
CA LYS A 21 7.34 11.96 -16.42
C LYS A 21 5.84 12.32 -16.53
N ASN A 22 5.24 12.89 -15.47
CA ASN A 22 3.80 13.17 -15.35
C ASN A 22 2.92 11.97 -15.74
N THR A 23 3.42 10.76 -15.49
CA THR A 23 2.72 9.52 -15.83
C THR A 23 1.88 9.03 -14.65
N VAL A 24 2.28 9.35 -13.41
CA VAL A 24 1.57 8.97 -12.20
C VAL A 24 1.75 10.02 -11.09
N SER A 25 0.73 10.19 -10.26
CA SER A 25 0.82 10.88 -8.98
C SER A 25 1.18 9.91 -7.86
N LEU A 26 2.17 10.25 -7.04
CA LEU A 26 2.60 9.38 -5.92
C LEU A 26 1.79 9.63 -4.66
N ALA A 27 1.06 8.63 -4.19
CA ALA A 27 0.50 8.64 -2.82
C ALA A 27 1.53 8.03 -1.86
N PHE A 28 1.91 8.75 -0.82
CA PHE A 28 2.90 8.26 0.15
C PHE A 28 2.22 7.65 1.37
N CYS A 29 2.88 6.63 1.91
CA CYS A 29 2.39 5.84 3.02
C CYS A 29 2.71 6.48 4.39
N TRP A 30 1.68 6.71 5.23
CA TRP A 30 1.86 7.25 6.58
C TRP A 30 2.53 6.27 7.54
N SER A 31 2.44 4.95 7.32
CA SER A 31 3.07 3.97 8.22
C SER A 31 4.59 4.14 8.26
N HIS A 32 5.20 4.52 7.14
CA HIS A 32 6.64 4.81 7.02
C HIS A 32 7.05 6.08 7.77
N VAL A 33 6.21 7.12 7.72
CA VAL A 33 6.43 8.35 8.50
C VAL A 33 6.29 8.04 9.99
N ARG A 34 5.21 7.36 10.37
CA ARG A 34 4.92 6.96 11.75
C ARG A 34 6.06 6.13 12.35
N ARG A 35 6.59 5.15 11.61
CA ARG A 35 7.70 4.30 12.07
C ARG A 35 8.93 5.09 12.48
N ARG A 36 9.30 6.13 11.72
CA ARG A 36 10.47 6.98 12.04
C ARG A 36 10.30 7.71 13.37
N PHE A 37 9.10 8.23 13.66
CA PHE A 37 8.82 8.86 14.96
C PHE A 37 8.72 7.81 16.08
N TYR A 38 8.17 6.64 15.80
CA TYR A 38 8.10 5.54 16.76
C TYR A 38 9.48 5.07 17.22
N GLU A 39 10.41 4.85 16.29
CA GLU A 39 11.78 4.44 16.61
C GLU A 39 12.51 5.46 17.51
N LEU A 40 12.19 6.75 17.37
CA LEU A 40 12.71 7.81 18.23
C LEU A 40 12.10 7.80 19.63
N ALA A 41 10.77 7.67 19.72
CA ALA A 41 10.05 7.63 20.99
C ALA A 41 10.32 6.34 21.79
N ALA A 42 10.59 5.23 21.11
CA ALA A 42 10.96 3.97 21.74
C ALA A 42 12.35 4.00 22.39
N ALA A 43 13.23 4.91 21.97
CA ALA A 43 14.58 5.05 22.51
C ALA A 43 14.65 5.86 23.82
N GLY A 44 13.56 6.49 24.24
CA GLY A 44 13.49 7.30 25.46
C GLY A 44 12.57 8.51 25.32
N PRO A 45 12.57 9.44 26.30
CA PRO A 45 11.73 10.63 26.26
C PRO A 45 11.97 11.46 25.00
N ALA A 46 10.99 11.50 24.10
CA ALA A 46 11.04 12.27 22.86
C ALA A 46 9.72 13.03 22.65
N PRO A 47 9.50 14.16 23.35
CA PRO A 47 8.21 14.86 23.36
C PRO A 47 7.67 15.22 21.96
N ILE A 48 8.55 15.69 21.07
CA ILE A 48 8.18 16.02 19.68
C ILE A 48 7.77 14.75 18.91
N ALA A 49 8.50 13.65 19.07
CA ALA A 49 8.15 12.40 18.40
C ALA A 49 6.84 11.83 18.94
N SER A 50 6.63 11.88 20.25
CA SER A 50 5.39 11.44 20.90
C SER A 50 4.17 12.26 20.44
N GLU A 51 4.30 13.58 20.35
CA GLU A 51 3.21 14.44 19.86
C GLU A 51 2.92 14.20 18.37
N ALA A 52 3.95 14.00 17.54
CA ALA A 52 3.77 13.60 16.15
C ALA A 52 3.02 12.27 16.04
N LEU A 53 3.39 11.27 16.84
CA LEU A 53 2.71 9.97 16.89
C LEU A 53 1.26 10.08 17.34
N ARG A 54 0.96 10.95 18.31
CA ARG A 54 -0.40 11.20 18.80
C ARG A 54 -1.30 11.75 17.69
N ARG A 55 -0.84 12.78 16.97
CA ARG A 55 -1.56 13.38 15.83
C ARG A 55 -1.69 12.42 14.65
N ILE A 56 -0.65 11.65 14.33
CA ILE A 56 -0.75 10.59 13.32
C ILE A 56 -1.76 9.52 13.76
N GLY A 57 -1.80 9.17 15.05
CA GLY A 57 -2.78 8.25 15.61
C GLY A 57 -4.23 8.73 15.49
N GLU A 58 -4.48 10.04 15.50
CA GLU A 58 -5.81 10.61 15.21
C GLU A 58 -6.24 10.32 13.76
N LEU A 59 -5.34 10.48 12.79
CA LEU A 59 -5.62 10.12 11.40
C LEU A 59 -6.02 8.64 11.29
N TYR A 60 -5.27 7.76 11.95
CA TYR A 60 -5.55 6.32 11.92
C TYR A 60 -6.89 5.95 12.57
N ARG A 61 -7.30 6.64 13.65
CA ARG A 61 -8.62 6.44 14.26
C ARG A 61 -9.76 6.82 13.30
N ILE A 62 -9.61 7.94 12.59
CA ILE A 62 -10.59 8.34 11.57
C ILE A 62 -10.66 7.29 10.46
N GLU A 63 -9.51 6.80 10.00
CA GLU A 63 -9.47 5.76 8.96
C GLU A 63 -10.11 4.45 9.39
N GLU A 64 -10.00 4.07 10.66
CA GLU A 64 -10.66 2.89 11.21
C GLU A 64 -12.19 3.02 11.17
N GLU A 65 -12.73 4.20 11.44
CA GLU A 65 -14.18 4.47 11.38
C GLU A 65 -14.76 4.39 9.95
N ILE A 66 -14.00 4.83 8.94
CA ILE A 66 -14.50 4.99 7.57
C ILE A 66 -14.07 3.88 6.61
N ARG A 67 -13.19 2.97 7.05
CA ARG A 67 -12.64 1.90 6.19
C ARG A 67 -13.75 0.96 5.71
N GLY A 68 -13.69 0.61 4.43
CA GLY A 68 -14.69 -0.25 3.78
C GLY A 68 -15.95 0.49 3.31
N GLY A 69 -16.12 1.77 3.68
CA GLY A 69 -17.19 2.61 3.15
C GLY A 69 -16.95 3.06 1.70
N PRO A 70 -17.98 3.61 1.03
CA PRO A 70 -17.87 4.19 -0.31
C PRO A 70 -16.80 5.27 -0.38
N HIS A 71 -16.07 5.33 -1.51
CA HIS A 71 -14.95 6.26 -1.68
C HIS A 71 -15.36 7.73 -1.43
N GLU A 72 -16.54 8.15 -1.87
CA GLU A 72 -16.96 9.54 -1.68
C GLU A 72 -17.26 9.87 -0.21
N GLU A 73 -17.89 8.95 0.53
CA GLU A 73 -18.13 9.14 1.97
C GLU A 73 -16.81 9.20 2.75
N ARG A 74 -15.85 8.36 2.38
CA ARG A 74 -14.49 8.42 2.94
C ARG A 74 -13.85 9.78 2.67
N ARG A 75 -13.96 10.30 1.44
CA ARG A 75 -13.42 11.60 1.06
C ARG A 75 -14.03 12.73 1.90
N VAL A 76 -15.37 12.78 2.00
CA VAL A 76 -16.07 13.79 2.80
C VAL A 76 -15.62 13.74 4.26
N ALA A 77 -15.63 12.56 4.89
CA ALA A 77 -15.19 12.41 6.28
C ALA A 77 -13.73 12.82 6.49
N ARG A 78 -12.83 12.54 5.53
CA ARG A 78 -11.43 12.97 5.58
C ARG A 78 -11.30 14.49 5.43
N GLN A 79 -12.08 15.14 4.57
CA GLN A 79 -12.08 16.60 4.46
C GLN A 79 -12.51 17.26 5.78
N GLU A 80 -13.53 16.70 6.45
CA GLU A 80 -14.03 17.23 7.72
C GLU A 80 -13.10 16.95 8.91
N LYS A 81 -12.59 15.70 9.02
CA LYS A 81 -11.89 15.23 10.21
C LYS A 81 -10.37 15.17 10.06
N SER A 82 -9.87 14.70 8.91
CA SER A 82 -8.42 14.47 8.68
C SER A 82 -7.69 15.72 8.18
N ARG A 83 -8.34 16.54 7.33
CA ARG A 83 -7.77 17.78 6.77
C ARG A 83 -7.28 18.72 7.88
N PRO A 84 -8.06 19.04 8.94
CA PRO A 84 -7.60 19.96 9.99
C PRO A 84 -6.38 19.44 10.77
N ILE A 85 -6.29 18.12 10.98
CA ILE A 85 -5.12 17.50 11.64
C ILE A 85 -3.88 17.71 10.77
N THR A 86 -3.95 17.43 9.48
CA THR A 86 -2.79 17.65 8.58
C THR A 86 -2.44 19.12 8.41
N ASP A 87 -3.44 20.02 8.34
CA ASP A 87 -3.22 21.46 8.24
C ASP A 87 -2.54 22.05 9.48
N SER A 88 -2.79 21.49 10.66
CA SER A 88 -2.08 21.91 11.88
C SER A 88 -0.73 21.19 12.06
N LEU A 89 -0.61 19.93 11.61
CA LEU A 89 0.59 19.12 11.81
C LEU A 89 1.77 19.60 10.96
N ALA A 90 1.57 19.94 9.68
CA ALA A 90 2.68 20.37 8.81
C ALA A 90 3.37 21.66 9.30
N PRO A 91 2.63 22.74 9.62
CA PRO A 91 3.22 23.95 10.20
C PRO A 91 3.90 23.69 11.54
N TRP A 92 3.28 22.89 12.42
CA TRP A 92 3.88 22.53 13.70
C TRP A 92 5.20 21.78 13.50
N LEU A 93 5.27 20.81 12.58
CA LEU A 93 6.53 20.11 12.24
C LEU A 93 7.62 21.08 11.73
N ARG A 94 7.26 22.08 10.91
CA ARG A 94 8.20 23.11 10.45
C ARG A 94 8.71 23.97 11.60
N GLU A 95 7.83 24.34 12.52
CA GLU A 95 8.20 25.09 13.72
C GLU A 95 9.17 24.29 14.60
N GLN A 96 8.85 23.03 14.91
CA GLN A 96 9.73 22.15 15.69
C GLN A 96 11.09 21.96 15.02
N LEU A 97 11.15 21.92 13.69
CA LEU A 97 12.42 21.84 12.95
C LEU A 97 13.32 23.06 13.20
N GLY A 98 12.74 24.24 13.49
CA GLY A 98 13.48 25.45 13.83
C GLY A 98 14.11 25.43 15.23
N TYR A 99 13.54 24.66 16.16
CA TYR A 99 14.03 24.58 17.54
C TYR A 99 15.07 23.49 17.78
N ILE A 100 15.31 22.60 16.81
CA ILE A 100 16.20 21.45 16.97
C ILE A 100 17.43 21.53 16.07
N SER A 101 18.50 20.85 16.49
CA SER A 101 19.70 20.69 15.65
C SER A 101 19.37 19.90 14.37
N GLN A 102 19.82 20.45 13.23
CA GLN A 102 19.53 19.92 11.90
C GLN A 102 20.15 18.54 11.63
N LYS A 103 21.16 18.13 12.41
CA LYS A 103 21.87 16.86 12.27
C LYS A 103 21.27 15.71 13.10
N THR A 104 20.13 15.94 13.76
CA THR A 104 19.48 14.92 14.58
C THR A 104 18.61 13.98 13.75
N LYS A 105 18.47 12.73 14.20
CA LYS A 105 17.51 11.77 13.61
C LYS A 105 16.07 12.28 13.64
N LEU A 106 15.71 13.10 14.64
CA LEU A 106 14.41 13.77 14.69
C LEU A 106 14.24 14.77 13.54
N ALA A 107 15.24 15.62 13.30
CA ALA A 107 15.21 16.55 12.17
C ALA A 107 15.12 15.80 10.81
N GLU A 108 15.80 14.65 10.69
CA GLU A 108 15.66 13.78 9.51
C GLU A 108 14.24 13.23 9.35
N ALA A 109 13.62 12.74 10.43
CA ALA A 109 12.24 12.25 10.39
C ALA A 109 11.23 13.35 9.99
N ILE A 110 11.40 14.56 10.53
CA ILE A 110 10.57 15.71 10.19
C ILE A 110 10.74 16.09 8.72
N ARG A 111 11.98 16.23 8.22
CA ARG A 111 12.23 16.53 6.80
C ARG A 111 11.72 15.42 5.88
N TYR A 112 11.81 14.17 6.31
CA TYR A 112 11.27 13.04 5.55
C TYR A 112 9.76 13.18 5.33
N ALA A 113 9.00 13.54 6.37
CA ALA A 113 7.57 13.79 6.28
C ALA A 113 7.26 15.03 5.42
N LEU A 114 7.89 16.17 5.73
CA LEU A 114 7.62 17.44 5.04
C LEU A 114 7.96 17.39 3.53
N SER A 115 9.04 16.71 3.15
CA SER A 115 9.41 16.55 1.73
C SER A 115 8.46 15.65 0.92
N ARG A 116 7.49 15.02 1.58
CA ARG A 116 6.49 14.11 0.98
C ARG A 116 5.06 14.57 1.25
N TRP A 117 4.88 15.76 1.80
CA TRP A 117 3.61 16.20 2.37
C TRP A 117 2.45 16.12 1.38
N ASP A 118 2.65 16.59 0.14
CA ASP A 118 1.63 16.55 -0.91
C ASP A 118 1.17 15.12 -1.17
N GLY A 119 2.09 14.17 -1.31
CA GLY A 119 1.70 12.77 -1.53
C GLY A 119 1.16 12.08 -0.27
N LEU A 120 1.56 12.52 0.93
CA LEU A 120 1.00 12.04 2.19
C LEU A 120 -0.43 12.55 2.42
N THR A 121 -0.82 13.66 1.81
CA THR A 121 -2.15 14.26 1.98
C THR A 121 -3.13 13.90 0.88
N ARG A 122 -2.68 13.35 -0.27
CA ARG A 122 -3.53 12.88 -1.38
C ARG A 122 -4.70 11.96 -0.96
N PHE A 123 -4.52 11.13 0.08
CA PHE A 123 -5.62 10.26 0.54
C PHE A 123 -6.83 11.05 1.06
N ILE A 124 -6.63 12.29 1.52
CA ILE A 124 -7.71 13.16 1.99
C ILE A 124 -8.60 13.61 0.82
N ASP A 125 -8.00 13.80 -0.36
CA ASP A 125 -8.68 14.30 -1.54
C ASP A 125 -9.25 13.19 -2.44
N ASP A 126 -8.81 11.94 -2.24
CA ASP A 126 -9.27 10.78 -3.01
C ASP A 126 -9.55 9.57 -2.10
N GLY A 127 -10.83 9.24 -1.97
CA GLY A 127 -11.32 8.12 -1.16
C GLY A 127 -10.89 6.73 -1.60
N ARG A 128 -10.31 6.59 -2.80
CA ARG A 128 -9.75 5.32 -3.30
C ARG A 128 -8.38 5.02 -2.72
N ILE A 129 -7.67 6.05 -2.25
CA ILE A 129 -6.32 5.92 -1.71
C ILE A 129 -6.42 5.52 -0.23
N GLU A 130 -5.68 4.49 0.16
CA GLU A 130 -5.51 4.11 1.56
C GLU A 130 -4.49 5.02 2.25
N ILE A 131 -4.60 5.21 3.56
CA ILE A 131 -3.61 5.98 4.33
C ILE A 131 -2.20 5.34 4.32
N ASP A 132 -2.14 4.02 4.11
CA ASP A 132 -0.89 3.26 4.00
C ASP A 132 -0.98 2.08 3.03
N SER A 133 0.21 1.59 2.64
CA SER A 133 0.41 0.44 1.75
C SER A 133 0.52 -0.89 2.51
N ASN A 134 0.13 -0.96 3.79
CA ASN A 134 0.40 -2.14 4.63
C ASN A 134 -0.27 -3.41 4.10
N VAL A 135 -1.42 -3.29 3.43
CA VAL A 135 -2.10 -4.44 2.80
C VAL A 135 -1.19 -5.05 1.73
N VAL A 136 -0.65 -4.22 0.83
CA VAL A 136 0.26 -4.65 -0.24
C VAL A 136 1.55 -5.24 0.35
N GLU A 137 2.12 -4.59 1.36
CA GLU A 137 3.33 -5.08 2.04
C GLU A 137 3.12 -6.43 2.72
N ARG A 138 1.93 -6.68 3.28
CA ARG A 138 1.57 -7.99 3.83
C ARG A 138 1.42 -9.04 2.73
N SER A 139 0.75 -8.72 1.63
CA SER A 139 0.56 -9.64 0.50
C SER A 139 1.87 -10.06 -0.16
N ILE A 140 2.86 -9.15 -0.26
CA ILE A 140 4.17 -9.47 -0.83
C ILE A 140 5.12 -10.16 0.18
N ARG A 141 4.79 -10.18 1.47
CA ARG A 141 5.66 -10.73 2.51
C ARG A 141 6.07 -12.19 2.28
N PRO A 142 5.20 -13.12 1.87
CA PRO A 142 5.59 -14.49 1.56
C PRO A 142 6.68 -14.56 0.49
N ILE A 143 6.61 -13.68 -0.52
CA ILE A 143 7.60 -13.56 -1.59
C ILE A 143 8.97 -13.14 -1.02
N ALA A 144 8.97 -12.07 -0.21
CA ALA A 144 10.19 -11.56 0.40
C ALA A 144 10.83 -12.57 1.37
N LEU A 145 10.01 -13.32 2.11
CA LEU A 145 10.49 -14.39 3.00
C LEU A 145 11.04 -15.57 2.21
N ASN A 146 10.37 -16.00 1.13
CA ASN A 146 10.87 -17.06 0.26
C ASN A 146 12.26 -16.67 -0.30
N ARG A 147 12.40 -15.45 -0.84
CA ARG A 147 13.71 -14.94 -1.29
C ARG A 147 14.79 -15.00 -0.21
N LYS A 148 14.44 -14.66 1.04
CA LYS A 148 15.39 -14.71 2.17
C LYS A 148 15.79 -16.16 2.53
N ASN A 149 14.90 -17.12 2.32
CA ASN A 149 15.10 -18.52 2.66
C ASN A 149 15.64 -19.36 1.49
N ALA A 150 15.62 -18.83 0.28
CA ALA A 150 16.23 -19.45 -0.88
C ALA A 150 17.76 -19.40 -0.78
N LEU A 151 18.42 -20.53 -1.04
CA LEU A 151 19.88 -20.64 -1.02
C LEU A 151 20.54 -19.98 -2.25
N PHE A 152 19.81 -19.97 -3.38
CA PHE A 152 20.30 -19.48 -4.66
C PHE A 152 19.20 -18.74 -5.40
N ALA A 153 19.57 -17.72 -6.18
CA ALA A 153 18.74 -17.20 -7.25
C ALA A 153 18.97 -18.10 -8.49
N GLY A 154 17.89 -18.63 -9.07
CA GLY A 154 17.96 -19.53 -10.22
C GLY A 154 18.26 -18.77 -11.52
N SER A 155 17.21 -18.29 -12.18
CA SER A 155 17.30 -17.53 -13.42
C SER A 155 16.20 -16.47 -13.50
N ASP A 156 16.41 -15.45 -14.33
CA ASP A 156 15.41 -14.40 -14.57
C ASP A 156 14.10 -14.99 -15.13
N ALA A 157 14.21 -15.95 -16.06
CA ALA A 157 13.04 -16.68 -16.59
C ALA A 157 12.29 -17.45 -15.48
N GLY A 158 13.01 -18.03 -14.52
CA GLY A 158 12.39 -18.66 -13.35
C GLY A 158 11.65 -17.65 -12.47
N ALA A 159 12.19 -16.44 -12.32
CA ALA A 159 11.54 -15.35 -11.59
C ALA A 159 10.27 -14.86 -12.32
N GLU A 160 10.30 -14.75 -13.64
CA GLU A 160 9.13 -14.36 -14.45
C GLU A 160 7.98 -15.39 -14.34
N HIS A 161 8.30 -16.69 -14.46
CA HIS A 161 7.31 -17.76 -14.28
C HIS A 161 6.71 -17.75 -12.88
N TRP A 162 7.56 -17.61 -11.86
CA TRP A 162 7.10 -17.56 -10.48
C TRP A 162 6.23 -16.32 -10.21
N ALA A 163 6.59 -15.16 -10.76
CA ALA A 163 5.78 -13.95 -10.68
C ALA A 163 4.41 -14.12 -11.33
N THR A 164 4.34 -14.85 -12.45
CA THR A 164 3.09 -15.15 -13.16
C THR A 164 2.18 -16.02 -12.29
N ILE A 165 2.71 -17.12 -11.74
CA ILE A 165 1.94 -18.02 -10.86
C ILE A 165 1.50 -17.32 -9.59
N ALA A 166 2.39 -16.57 -8.93
CA ALA A 166 2.06 -15.80 -7.74
C ALA A 166 0.95 -14.77 -8.02
N SER A 167 0.98 -14.11 -9.17
CA SER A 167 -0.08 -13.17 -9.58
C SER A 167 -1.44 -13.84 -9.74
N LEU A 168 -1.49 -15.03 -10.36
CA LEU A 168 -2.73 -15.81 -10.48
C LEU A 168 -3.26 -16.25 -9.12
N ILE A 169 -2.39 -16.74 -8.23
CA ILE A 169 -2.76 -17.17 -6.88
C ILE A 169 -3.32 -16.00 -6.07
N GLU A 170 -2.65 -14.85 -6.07
CA GLU A 170 -3.13 -13.68 -5.32
C GLU A 170 -4.43 -13.12 -5.94
N THR A 171 -4.59 -13.18 -7.26
CA THR A 171 -5.86 -12.81 -7.93
C THR A 171 -7.00 -13.73 -7.51
N ALA A 172 -6.76 -15.04 -7.39
CA ALA A 172 -7.76 -15.99 -6.88
C ALA A 172 -8.18 -15.65 -5.44
N LYS A 173 -7.21 -15.43 -4.55
CA LYS A 173 -7.48 -15.03 -3.16
C LYS A 173 -8.28 -13.73 -3.07
N LEU A 174 -7.94 -12.73 -3.88
CA LEU A 174 -8.68 -11.45 -3.94
C LEU A 174 -10.14 -11.61 -4.39
N ASN A 175 -10.45 -12.66 -5.14
CA ASN A 175 -11.80 -13.02 -5.55
C ASN A 175 -12.46 -14.05 -4.61
N ASN A 176 -11.89 -14.31 -3.43
CA ASN A 176 -12.34 -15.32 -2.47
C ASN A 176 -12.39 -16.75 -3.04
N VAL A 177 -11.52 -17.06 -3.98
CA VAL A 177 -11.39 -18.38 -4.61
C VAL A 177 -10.20 -19.13 -4.01
N GLU A 178 -10.40 -20.40 -3.66
CA GLU A 178 -9.32 -21.28 -3.19
C GLU A 178 -8.33 -21.56 -4.35
N PRO A 179 -7.04 -21.15 -4.22
CA PRO A 179 -6.12 -21.18 -5.36
C PRO A 179 -5.84 -22.56 -5.94
N LEU A 180 -5.77 -23.61 -5.11
CA LEU A 180 -5.48 -24.96 -5.60
C LEU A 180 -6.65 -25.48 -6.44
N ALA A 181 -7.88 -25.37 -5.95
CA ALA A 181 -9.09 -25.77 -6.67
C ALA A 181 -9.21 -25.04 -8.02
N TYR A 182 -8.99 -23.72 -8.02
CA TYR A 182 -8.98 -22.92 -9.25
C TYR A 182 -7.92 -23.40 -10.24
N LEU A 183 -6.66 -23.54 -9.81
CA LEU A 183 -5.57 -23.95 -10.70
C LEU A 183 -5.79 -25.37 -11.23
N SER A 184 -6.27 -26.30 -10.40
CA SER A 184 -6.60 -27.66 -10.82
C SER A 184 -7.72 -27.68 -11.89
N ASP A 185 -8.78 -26.91 -11.70
CA ASP A 185 -9.87 -26.81 -12.68
C ASP A 185 -9.40 -26.18 -14.00
N VAL A 186 -8.69 -25.05 -13.93
CA VAL A 186 -8.15 -24.37 -15.11
C VAL A 186 -7.23 -25.29 -15.91
N LEU A 187 -6.29 -25.97 -15.26
CA LEU A 187 -5.39 -26.91 -15.95
C LEU A 187 -6.16 -28.10 -16.54
N THR A 188 -7.18 -28.60 -15.85
CA THR A 188 -8.07 -29.67 -16.36
C THR A 188 -8.80 -29.22 -17.62
N LYS A 189 -9.37 -28.01 -17.63
CA LYS A 189 -10.02 -27.41 -18.80
C LYS A 189 -9.06 -27.24 -19.97
N ILE A 190 -7.85 -26.74 -19.72
CA ILE A 190 -6.82 -26.59 -20.75
C ILE A 190 -6.45 -27.95 -21.37
N VAL A 191 -6.22 -28.97 -20.55
CA VAL A 191 -5.95 -30.35 -21.02
C VAL A 191 -7.11 -30.91 -21.84
N ASN A 192 -8.35 -30.54 -21.50
CA ASN A 192 -9.56 -30.89 -22.24
C ASN A 192 -9.84 -30.00 -23.46
N ASN A 193 -8.83 -29.31 -23.98
CA ASN A 193 -8.90 -28.46 -25.18
C ASN A 193 -9.82 -27.24 -25.05
N HIS A 194 -9.85 -26.59 -23.88
CA HIS A 194 -10.55 -25.30 -23.73
C HIS A 194 -10.03 -24.28 -24.77
N PRO A 195 -10.92 -23.62 -25.55
CA PRO A 195 -10.48 -22.72 -26.61
C PRO A 195 -9.73 -21.51 -26.07
N ASN A 196 -8.60 -21.16 -26.70
CA ASN A 196 -7.85 -19.95 -26.35
C ASN A 196 -8.68 -18.66 -26.54
N SER A 197 -9.64 -18.68 -27.48
CA SER A 197 -10.59 -17.58 -27.69
C SER A 197 -11.58 -17.38 -26.53
N GLN A 198 -11.62 -18.27 -25.55
CA GLN A 198 -12.50 -18.24 -24.38
C GLN A 198 -11.71 -18.17 -23.07
N ILE A 199 -10.53 -17.55 -23.08
CA ILE A 199 -9.67 -17.46 -21.88
C ILE A 199 -10.36 -16.74 -20.70
N ASP A 200 -11.32 -15.87 -20.99
CA ASP A 200 -12.08 -15.13 -19.98
C ASP A 200 -12.86 -16.06 -19.03
N ASP A 201 -13.28 -17.24 -19.52
CA ASP A 201 -13.98 -18.26 -18.73
C ASP A 201 -13.06 -18.94 -17.71
N LEU A 202 -11.74 -18.80 -17.88
CA LEU A 202 -10.72 -19.35 -17.00
C LEU A 202 -10.28 -18.36 -15.93
N LEU A 203 -10.79 -17.13 -15.91
CA LEU A 203 -10.36 -16.10 -14.97
C LEU A 203 -10.98 -16.32 -13.57
N PRO A 204 -10.30 -15.89 -12.48
CA PRO A 204 -10.76 -16.22 -11.13
C PRO A 204 -12.17 -15.72 -10.79
N TRP A 205 -12.60 -14.59 -11.34
CA TRP A 205 -13.96 -14.07 -11.13
C TRP A 205 -15.03 -14.86 -11.90
N ALA A 206 -14.71 -15.43 -13.07
CA ALA A 206 -15.61 -16.32 -13.80
C ALA A 206 -15.75 -17.66 -13.07
N TYR A 207 -14.66 -18.14 -12.47
CA TYR A 207 -14.67 -19.33 -11.60
C TYR A 207 -15.58 -19.11 -10.38
N ALA A 208 -15.46 -17.97 -9.69
CA ALA A 208 -16.28 -17.63 -8.54
C ALA A 208 -17.79 -17.55 -8.86
N ALA A 209 -18.14 -17.08 -10.06
CA ALA A 209 -19.54 -16.98 -10.49
C ALA A 209 -20.21 -18.34 -10.78
N THR A 210 -19.41 -19.39 -10.99
CA THR A 210 -19.88 -20.70 -11.45
C THR A 210 -19.77 -21.81 -10.41
N HIS A 211 -19.16 -21.54 -9.25
CA HIS A 211 -18.89 -22.53 -8.21
C HIS A 211 -19.30 -22.01 -6.82
N ASP A 212 -19.90 -22.88 -6.00
CA ASP A 212 -20.08 -22.60 -4.57
C ASP A 212 -18.71 -22.47 -3.89
N LEU A 213 -18.40 -21.26 -3.43
CA LEU A 213 -17.09 -20.94 -2.83
C LEU A 213 -16.90 -21.74 -1.53
N LYS A 214 -15.85 -22.57 -1.48
CA LYS A 214 -15.31 -23.08 -0.21
C LYS A 214 -14.44 -21.98 0.41
N ALA A 215 -14.70 -21.65 1.68
CA ALA A 215 -13.94 -20.64 2.40
C ALA A 215 -12.43 -20.95 2.37
N VAL A 216 -11.64 -19.94 2.01
CA VAL A 216 -10.17 -20.00 2.06
C VAL A 216 -9.73 -19.81 3.51
N ALA A 217 -8.91 -20.74 4.04
CA ALA A 217 -8.36 -20.69 5.40
C ALA A 217 -7.21 -19.69 5.54
#